data_AF-A0A353LY13-F1
#
_entry.id   AF-A0A353LY13-F1
#
_cell.length_a   1.000
_cell.length_b   1.000
_cell.length_c   1.000
_cell.angle_alpha   90.00
_cell.angle_beta   90.00
_cell.angle_gamma   90.00
#
_symmetry.space_group_name_H-M   'P 1'
#
loop_
_entity.id
_entity.type
_entity.pdbx_description
1 polymer ?
#
loop_
_entity_poly.entity_id
_entity_poly.type
_entity_poly.pdbx_seq_one_letter_code
_entity_poly.pdbx_strand_id
1 'polypeptide(L)' 'VLFQSNAFQPIQNGSFHAIPSETSRKAALEALNGHDPTGGALFFFNPRQSSDRFMHSRSAKVTIGSHRFTM' A
#
# COMPACT_ATOMS: atom_id res chain seq x y z
N VAL A 1 9.23 8.95 2.27
CA VAL A 1 8.54 7.70 1.81
C VAL A 1 7.68 7.96 0.58
N LEU A 2 6.74 8.90 0.59
CA LEU A 2 5.82 9.12 -0.55
C LEU A 2 6.51 9.40 -1.90
N PHE A 3 7.58 10.19 -1.92
CA PHE A 3 8.28 10.57 -3.16
C PHE A 3 9.39 9.59 -3.60
N GLN A 4 9.49 8.41 -2.98
CA GLN A 4 10.42 7.40 -3.45
C GLN A 4 10.00 6.91 -4.84
N SER A 5 10.95 6.85 -5.77
CA SER A 5 10.69 6.43 -7.15
C SER A 5 10.00 5.07 -7.21
N ASN A 6 8.93 4.96 -8.01
CA ASN A 6 8.10 3.76 -8.18
C ASN A 6 7.35 3.27 -6.92
N ALA A 7 7.33 4.02 -5.81
CA ALA A 7 6.63 3.59 -4.60
C ALA A 7 5.12 3.81 -4.65
N PHE A 8 4.66 4.92 -5.22
CA PHE A 8 3.24 5.28 -5.28
C PHE A 8 2.85 5.80 -6.66
N GLN A 9 1.94 5.11 -7.32
CA GLN A 9 1.43 5.47 -8.65
C GLN A 9 0.87 6.90 -8.74
N PRO A 10 0.13 7.44 -7.74
CA PRO A 10 -0.37 8.82 -7.77
C PRO A 10 0.70 9.91 -7.92
N ILE A 11 1.93 9.63 -7.49
CA ILE A 11 3.06 10.56 -7.65
C ILE A 11 3.51 10.57 -9.11
N GLN A 12 3.53 9.42 -9.76
CA GLN A 12 4.03 9.27 -11.13
C GLN A 12 3.04 9.75 -12.17
N ASN A 13 1.75 9.52 -11.95
CA ASN A 13 0.70 9.91 -12.89
C ASN A 13 0.17 11.34 -12.64
N GLY A 14 0.75 12.09 -11.69
CA GLY A 14 0.40 13.47 -11.39
C GLY A 14 -0.89 13.66 -10.57
N SER A 15 -1.58 12.59 -10.17
CA SER A 15 -2.85 12.69 -9.43
C SER A 15 -2.67 13.00 -7.94
N PHE A 16 -1.44 13.13 -7.45
CA PHE A 16 -1.15 13.37 -6.04
C PHE A 16 -1.77 14.67 -5.49
N HIS A 17 -1.85 15.73 -6.31
CA HIS A 17 -2.42 17.02 -5.91
C HIS A 17 -3.95 17.10 -6.09
N ALA A 18 -4.61 16.01 -6.51
CA ALA A 18 -6.05 15.96 -6.62
C ALA A 18 -6.71 15.96 -5.23
N ILE A 19 -7.96 16.43 -5.17
CA ILE A 19 -8.76 16.38 -3.94
C ILE A 19 -8.99 14.90 -3.57
N PRO A 20 -8.58 14.45 -2.37
CA PRO A 20 -8.77 13.06 -1.97
C PRO A 20 -10.25 12.77 -1.72
N SER A 21 -10.65 11.53 -1.92
CA SER A 21 -11.98 11.08 -1.49
C SER A 21 -12.09 11.07 0.04
N GLU A 22 -13.30 11.24 0.55
CA GLU A 22 -13.55 11.25 1.99
C GLU A 22 -13.18 9.91 2.65
N THR A 23 -13.39 8.80 1.94
CA THR A 23 -13.02 7.45 2.42
C THR A 23 -11.50 7.29 2.53
N SER A 24 -10.72 7.77 1.55
CA SER A 24 -9.26 7.74 1.61
C SER A 24 -8.71 8.64 2.72
N ARG A 25 -9.32 9.81 2.92
CA ARG A 25 -8.97 10.73 4.03
C ARG A 25 -9.21 10.08 5.38
N LYS A 26 -10.38 9.46 5.58
CA LYS A 26 -10.72 8.76 6.82
C LYS A 26 -9.77 7.59 7.10
N ALA A 27 -9.46 6.77 6.10
CA ALA A 27 -8.51 5.66 6.25
C ALA A 27 -7.10 6.15 6.67
N ALA A 28 -6.63 7.26 6.12
CA ALA A 28 -5.36 7.87 6.52
C ALA A 28 -5.37 8.34 7.99
N LEU A 29 -6.49 8.91 8.46
CA LEU A 29 -6.65 9.32 9.85
C LEU A 29 -6.72 8.12 10.81
N GLU A 30 -7.41 7.03 10.43
CA GLU A 30 -7.45 5.80 11.23
C GLU A 30 -6.04 5.19 11.37
N ALA A 31 -5.27 5.14 10.29
CA ALA A 31 -3.88 4.69 10.32
C ALA A 31 -3.00 5.59 11.20
N LEU A 32 -3.18 6.91 11.13
CA LEU A 32 -2.49 7.88 11.99
C LEU A 32 -2.81 7.66 13.47
N ASN A 33 -4.04 7.26 13.79
CA ASN A 33 -4.47 6.93 15.15
C ASN A 33 -4.03 5.53 15.62
N GLY A 34 -3.18 4.84 14.85
CA GLY A 34 -2.60 3.55 15.23
C GLY A 34 -3.39 2.32 14.79
N HIS A 35 -4.44 2.49 13.98
CA HIS A 35 -5.15 1.35 13.41
C HIS A 35 -4.33 0.74 12.27
N ASP A 36 -3.64 -0.37 12.53
CA ASP A 36 -2.87 -1.10 11.54
C ASP A 36 -3.45 -2.51 11.29
N PRO A 37 -4.28 -2.68 10.25
CA PRO A 37 -4.84 -3.99 9.88
C PRO A 37 -3.82 -4.91 9.21
N THR A 38 -2.62 -4.40 8.87
CA THR A 38 -1.56 -5.17 8.19
C THR A 38 -0.65 -5.93 9.16
N GLY A 39 -0.74 -5.60 10.45
CA GLY A 39 0.09 -6.18 11.50
C GLY A 39 1.55 -5.79 11.40
N GLY A 40 1.86 -4.56 10.97
CA GLY A 40 3.18 -3.99 10.81
C GLY A 40 3.86 -4.41 9.51
N ALA A 41 3.14 -4.41 8.38
CA ALA A 41 3.73 -4.69 7.08
C ALA A 41 4.50 -3.48 6.55
N LEU A 42 5.60 -3.73 5.82
CA LEU A 42 6.40 -2.68 5.16
C LEU A 42 6.19 -2.65 3.65
N PHE A 43 5.77 -3.76 3.07
CA PHE A 43 5.51 -3.87 1.64
C PHE A 43 4.14 -4.48 1.37
N PHE A 44 3.59 -4.15 0.20
CA PHE A 44 2.40 -4.78 -0.33
C PHE A 44 2.52 -4.94 -1.84
N PHE A 45 1.81 -5.92 -2.40
CA PHE A 45 1.72 -6.08 -3.85
C PHE A 45 0.47 -6.86 -4.24
N ASN A 46 0.05 -6.74 -5.49
CA ASN A 46 -1.02 -7.57 -6.05
C ASN A 46 -0.41 -8.85 -6.66
N PRO A 47 -0.61 -10.04 -6.05
CA PRO A 47 0.01 -11.27 -6.54
C PRO A 47 -0.54 -11.76 -7.88
N ARG A 48 -1.69 -11.24 -8.33
CA ARG A 48 -2.25 -11.55 -9.67
C ARG A 48 -1.67 -10.67 -10.77
N GLN A 49 -1.15 -9.48 -10.43
CA GLN A 49 -0.61 -8.52 -11.41
C GLN A 49 0.92 -8.46 -11.39
N SER A 50 1.56 -8.73 -10.26
CA SER A 50 3.02 -8.70 -10.13
C SER A 50 3.64 -10.08 -10.35
N SER A 51 4.69 -10.12 -11.16
CA SER A 51 5.57 -11.28 -11.37
C SER A 51 6.89 -11.20 -10.58
N ASP A 52 7.02 -10.23 -9.66
CA ASP A 52 8.24 -9.99 -8.90
C ASP A 52 8.55 -11.17 -7.96
N ARG A 53 9.59 -11.94 -8.32
CA ARG A 53 10.00 -13.14 -7.57
C ARG A 53 10.43 -12.82 -6.14
N PHE A 54 11.05 -11.67 -5.91
CA PHE A 54 11.47 -11.25 -4.58
C PHE A 54 10.25 -11.03 -3.68
N MET A 55 9.26 -10.28 -4.15
CA MET A 55 8.02 -10.05 -3.41
C MET A 55 7.22 -11.34 -3.18
N HIS A 56 7.22 -12.24 -4.16
CA HIS A 56 6.57 -13.55 -4.03
C HIS A 56 7.25 -14.47 -3.01
N SER A 57 8.57 -14.34 -2.83
CA SER A 57 9.36 -15.15 -1.88
C SER A 57 9.21 -14.75 -0.42
N ARG A 58 8.74 -13.53 -0.13
CA ARG A 58 8.58 -13.04 1.26
C ARG A 58 7.37 -13.68 1.94
N SER A 59 7.47 -13.93 3.24
CA SER A 59 6.37 -14.44 4.04
C SER A 59 5.23 -13.41 4.09
N ALA A 60 4.05 -13.82 3.67
CA ALA A 60 2.86 -12.96 3.73
C ALA A 60 2.38 -12.86 5.18
N LYS A 61 2.15 -11.64 5.66
CA LYS A 61 1.50 -11.38 6.96
C LYS A 61 -0.01 -11.53 6.85
N VAL A 62 -0.60 -10.82 5.88
CA VAL A 62 -2.05 -10.81 5.66
C VAL A 62 -2.35 -10.47 4.20
N THR A 63 -3.52 -10.86 3.73
CA THR A 63 -4.06 -10.42 2.44
C THR A 63 -5.36 -9.66 2.68
N ILE A 64 -5.46 -8.44 2.17
CA ILE A 64 -6.64 -7.58 2.29
C ILE A 64 -7.05 -7.17 0.88
N GLY A 65 -8.25 -7.57 0.47
CA GLY A 65 -8.71 -7.39 -0.91
C GLY A 65 -7.75 -8.06 -1.91
N SER A 66 -7.26 -7.29 -2.89
CA SER A 66 -6.31 -7.79 -3.91
C SER A 66 -4.84 -7.64 -3.52
N HIS A 67 -4.51 -7.15 -2.32
CA HIS A 67 -3.15 -6.87 -1.91
C HIS A 67 -2.66 -7.84 -0.84
N ARG A 68 -1.47 -8.38 -1.06
CA ARG A 68 -0.74 -9.20 -0.09
C ARG A 68 0.29 -8.33 0.61
N PHE A 69 0.27 -8.32 1.93
CA PHE A 69 1.11 -7.52 2.80
C PHE A 69 2.23 -8.38 3.39
N THR A 70 3.45 -7.84 3.46
CA THR A 70 4.64 -8.54 3.95
C THR A 70 5.56 -7.58 4.71
N MET A 71 6.39 -8.12 5.60
CA MET A 71 7.51 -7.38 6.22
C MET A 71 8.49 -6.94 5.17
#